data_AF-A0A0B7BAI8-F1
#
_entry.id   AF-A0A0B7BAI8-F1
#
_cell.length_a   1.000
_cell.length_b   1.000
_cell.length_c   1.000
_cell.angle_alpha   90.00
_cell.angle_beta   90.00
_cell.angle_gamma   90.00
#
_symmetry.space_group_name_H-M   'P 1'
#
loop_
_entity.id
_entity.type
_entity.pdbx_description
1 polymer ?
#
loop_
_entity_poly.entity_id
_entity_poly.type
_entity_poly.pdbx_seq_one_letter_code
_entity_poly.pdbx_strand_id
1 'polypeptide(L)'
;MAEEFRLVQPKEYYNKFLDKNVRPDERELADFRQTILNIGCITTAEGSALVRLGHTTVICGIKAELAKPNTDQPMNGFIVPNVELSPLCSPNFRPGPPGEQAQVLSQNMADLIAK
;
A
#
# COMPACT_ATOMS: atom_id res chain seq x y z
N MET A 1 -15.08 -20.16 -18.31
CA MET A 1 -15.16 -19.30 -19.52
C MET A 1 -14.63 -17.89 -19.32
N ALA A 2 -15.20 -17.03 -18.44
CA ALA A 2 -14.72 -15.64 -18.31
C ALA A 2 -13.30 -15.51 -17.70
N GLU A 3 -12.99 -16.30 -16.66
CA GLU A 3 -11.66 -16.34 -16.03
C GLU A 3 -10.57 -16.90 -16.96
N GLU A 4 -10.90 -17.93 -17.74
CA GLU A 4 -9.98 -18.51 -18.74
C GLU A 4 -9.67 -17.51 -19.86
N PHE A 5 -10.68 -16.77 -20.32
CA PHE A 5 -10.49 -15.74 -21.35
C PHE A 5 -9.65 -14.57 -20.83
N ARG A 6 -9.77 -14.22 -19.54
CA ARG A 6 -8.91 -13.23 -18.87
C ARG A 6 -7.44 -13.66 -18.85
N LEU A 7 -7.17 -14.94 -18.65
CA LEU A 7 -5.81 -15.49 -18.64
C LEU A 7 -5.20 -15.58 -20.04
N VAL A 8 -5.96 -16.03 -21.03
CA VAL A 8 -5.48 -16.24 -22.41
C VAL A 8 -5.26 -14.92 -23.14
N GLN A 9 -6.17 -13.95 -23.01
CA GLN A 9 -6.06 -12.66 -23.71
C GLN A 9 -6.52 -11.48 -22.83
N PRO A 10 -5.69 -11.07 -21.85
CA PRO A 10 -6.08 -10.06 -20.88
C PRO A 10 -6.42 -8.71 -21.53
N LYS A 11 -5.66 -8.29 -22.56
CA LYS A 11 -5.89 -6.99 -23.23
C LYS A 11 -7.27 -6.91 -23.89
N GLU A 12 -7.68 -7.93 -24.64
CA GLU A 12 -9.01 -7.93 -25.26
C GLU A 12 -10.13 -8.06 -24.24
N TYR A 13 -9.91 -8.84 -23.17
CA TYR A 13 -10.87 -8.93 -22.07
C TYR A 13 -11.17 -7.54 -21.50
N TYR A 14 -10.15 -6.80 -21.07
CA TYR A 14 -10.36 -5.47 -20.48
C TYR A 14 -10.88 -4.43 -21.49
N ASN A 15 -10.47 -4.48 -22.76
CA ASN A 15 -10.98 -3.56 -23.78
C ASN A 15 -12.51 -3.67 -23.95
N LYS A 16 -13.07 -4.90 -23.96
CA LYS A 16 -14.52 -5.11 -24.04
C LYS A 16 -15.30 -4.50 -22.87
N PHE A 17 -14.66 -4.38 -21.70
CA PHE A 17 -15.24 -3.76 -20.50
C PHE A 17 -15.12 -2.23 -20.55
N LEU A 18 -13.99 -1.72 -21.05
CA LEU A 18 -13.78 -0.29 -21.31
C LEU A 18 -14.80 0.27 -22.31
N ASP A 19 -15.08 -0.45 -23.41
CA ASP A 19 -16.09 -0.04 -24.40
C ASP A 19 -17.50 0.08 -23.79
N LYS A 20 -17.77 -0.70 -22.73
CA LYS A 20 -19.03 -0.69 -21.99
C LYS A 20 -19.03 0.26 -20.79
N ASN A 21 -17.92 0.95 -20.52
CA ASN A 21 -17.70 1.82 -19.35
C ASN A 21 -17.92 1.14 -18.00
N VAL A 22 -17.77 -0.19 -17.93
CA VAL A 22 -18.00 -0.98 -16.71
C VAL A 22 -16.74 -1.77 -16.39
N ARG A 23 -16.30 -1.77 -15.13
CA ARG A 23 -15.18 -2.61 -14.71
C ARG A 23 -15.60 -4.07 -14.57
N PRO A 24 -14.65 -5.03 -14.60
CA PRO A 24 -14.98 -6.46 -14.39
C PRO A 24 -15.64 -6.77 -13.03
N ASP A 25 -15.45 -5.91 -12.02
CA ASP A 25 -16.11 -6.00 -10.72
C ASP A 25 -17.50 -5.31 -10.70
N GLU A 26 -18.08 -4.99 -11.87
CA GLU A 26 -19.34 -4.25 -12.05
C GLU A 26 -19.35 -2.80 -11.52
N ARG A 27 -18.21 -2.30 -11.05
CA ARG A 27 -18.04 -0.92 -10.59
C ARG A 27 -17.90 0.06 -11.75
N GLU A 28 -18.30 1.31 -11.50
CA GLU A 28 -18.03 2.43 -12.40
C GLU A 28 -16.52 2.72 -12.48
N LEU A 29 -16.11 3.45 -13.53
CA LEU A 29 -14.70 3.78 -13.76
C LEU A 29 -14.09 4.64 -12.64
N ALA A 30 -14.91 5.52 -12.04
CA ALA A 30 -14.50 6.42 -10.96
C ALA A 30 -14.61 5.79 -9.56
N ASP A 31 -15.31 4.66 -9.43
CA ASP A 31 -15.63 4.12 -8.12
C ASP A 31 -14.47 3.32 -7.51
N PHE A 32 -14.26 3.51 -6.21
CA PHE A 32 -13.22 2.83 -5.44
C PHE A 32 -13.69 1.45 -4.98
N ARG A 33 -12.77 0.60 -4.53
CA ARG A 33 -13.17 -0.63 -3.82
C ARG A 33 -13.60 -0.26 -2.41
N GLN A 34 -14.49 -1.04 -1.81
CA GLN A 34 -14.91 -0.84 -0.44
C GLN A 34 -13.69 -0.75 0.49
N THR A 35 -13.61 0.34 1.25
CA THR A 35 -12.56 0.62 2.23
C THR A 35 -13.07 0.34 3.64
N ILE A 36 -12.42 -0.58 4.33
CA ILE A 36 -12.67 -0.92 5.73
C ILE A 36 -11.45 -0.46 6.51
N LEU A 37 -11.67 0.30 7.59
CA LEU A 37 -10.61 0.87 8.40
C LEU A 37 -10.82 0.46 9.85
N ASN A 38 -9.82 -0.20 10.42
CA ASN A 38 -9.78 -0.59 11.81
C ASN A 38 -8.61 0.14 12.48
N ILE A 39 -8.91 0.95 13.50
CA ILE A 39 -7.91 1.71 14.26
C ILE A 39 -7.54 0.91 15.51
N GLY A 40 -6.28 0.95 15.94
CA GLY A 40 -5.83 0.32 17.18
C GLY A 40 -5.66 -1.20 17.09
N CYS A 41 -5.31 -1.73 15.91
CA CYS A 41 -5.13 -3.18 15.71
C CYS A 41 -3.92 -3.74 16.45
N ILE A 42 -2.89 -2.92 16.68
CA ILE A 42 -1.66 -3.30 17.38
C ILE A 42 -1.64 -2.55 18.71
N THR A 43 -1.72 -3.28 19.81
CA THR A 43 -1.73 -2.73 21.18
C THR A 43 -0.35 -2.27 21.66
N THR A 44 0.72 -2.74 21.04
CA THR A 44 2.11 -2.41 21.40
C THR A 44 2.65 -1.16 20.71
N ALA A 45 1.94 -0.63 19.71
CA ALA A 45 2.33 0.57 18.98
C ALA A 45 1.55 1.78 19.50
N GLU A 46 2.18 2.96 19.54
CA GLU A 46 1.53 4.20 19.97
C GLU A 46 0.35 4.58 19.06
N GLY A 47 0.46 4.25 17.77
CA GLY A 47 -0.63 4.34 16.82
C GLY A 47 -0.63 3.17 15.86
N SER A 48 -1.80 2.65 15.52
CA SER A 48 -1.92 1.60 14.50
C SER A 48 -3.23 1.68 13.73
N ALA A 49 -3.18 1.25 12.48
CA ALA A 49 -4.35 1.14 11.62
C ALA A 49 -4.20 -0.04 10.66
N LEU A 50 -5.27 -0.82 10.51
CA LEU A 50 -5.43 -1.81 9.45
C LEU A 50 -6.46 -1.27 8.46
N VAL A 51 -6.03 -1.10 7.22
CA VAL A 51 -6.88 -0.62 6.12
C VAL A 51 -7.01 -1.74 5.10
N ARG A 52 -8.24 -2.09 4.77
CA ARG A 52 -8.56 -3.07 3.73
C ARG A 52 -9.33 -2.40 2.60
N LEU A 53 -8.77 -2.44 1.40
CA LEU A 53 -9.34 -1.92 0.17
C LEU A 53 -9.67 -3.11 -0.74
N GLY A 54 -10.89 -3.63 -0.62
CA GLY A 54 -11.32 -4.88 -1.24
C GLY A 54 -10.48 -6.09 -0.80
N HIS A 55 -9.59 -6.55 -1.68
CA HIS A 55 -8.67 -7.67 -1.44
C HIS A 55 -7.25 -7.26 -1.02
N THR A 56 -6.96 -5.95 -1.00
CA THR A 56 -5.66 -5.43 -0.58
C THR A 56 -5.76 -4.99 0.87
N THR A 57 -4.91 -5.55 1.74
CA THR A 57 -4.85 -5.18 3.16
C THR A 57 -3.49 -4.58 3.45
N VAL A 58 -3.47 -3.45 4.14
CA VAL A 58 -2.26 -2.75 4.59
C VAL A 58 -2.37 -2.52 6.10
N ILE A 59 -1.27 -2.75 6.80
CA ILE A 59 -1.16 -2.49 8.23
C ILE A 59 -0.09 -1.41 8.40
N CYS A 60 -0.40 -0.38 9.17
CA CYS A 60 0.53 0.66 9.55
C CYS A 60 0.61 0.73 11.08
N GLY A 61 1.83 0.84 11.60
CA GLY A 61 2.11 1.09 13.01
C GLY A 61 3.09 2.25 13.12
N ILE A 62 2.82 3.16 14.05
CA ILE A 62 3.70 4.27 14.40
C ILE A 62 4.36 3.89 15.72
N LYS A 63 5.68 4.01 15.75
CA LYS A 63 6.47 3.85 16.95
C LYS A 63 7.26 5.12 17.23
N ALA A 64 7.16 5.64 18.44
CA ALA A 64 7.90 6.82 18.88
C ALA A 64 9.06 6.43 19.78
N GLU A 65 10.26 6.92 19.47
CA GLU A 65 11.46 6.69 20.29
C GLU A 65 12.22 8.01 20.49
N LEU A 66 12.86 8.16 21.64
CA LEU A 66 13.72 9.31 21.94
C LEU A 66 15.07 9.12 21.24
N ALA A 67 15.31 9.93 20.21
CA ALA A 67 16.58 9.98 19.49
C ALA A 67 17.31 11.31 19.73
N LYS A 68 18.64 11.30 19.60
CA LYS A 68 19.42 12.54 19.59
C LYS A 68 19.14 13.29 18.29
N PRO A 69 18.79 14.59 18.34
CA PRO A 69 18.54 15.37 17.13
C PRO A 69 19.83 15.55 16.31
N ASN A 70 19.68 15.87 15.03
CA ASN A 70 20.84 16.15 14.19
C ASN A 70 21.56 17.42 14.69
N THR A 71 22.88 17.47 14.56
CA THR A 71 23.69 18.64 14.95
C THR A 71 23.32 19.88 14.12
N ASP A 72 22.92 19.67 12.86
CA ASP A 72 22.52 20.75 11.95
C ASP A 72 21.16 21.35 12.28
N GLN A 73 20.24 20.58 12.89
CA GLN A 73 18.87 21.00 13.20
C GLN A 73 18.44 20.47 14.59
N PRO A 74 18.85 21.12 15.68
CA PRO A 74 18.61 20.62 17.03
C PRO A 74 17.14 20.67 17.48
N MET A 75 16.29 21.44 16.78
CA MET A 75 14.88 21.64 17.13
C MET A 75 13.91 20.75 16.33
N ASN A 76 14.41 20.00 15.34
CA ASN A 76 13.58 19.18 14.47
C ASN A 76 13.73 17.69 14.81
N GLY A 77 12.60 17.00 14.92
CA GLY A 77 12.56 15.54 15.05
C GLY A 77 12.72 14.84 13.70
N PHE A 78 12.83 13.50 13.75
CA PHE A 78 12.90 12.67 12.55
C PHE A 78 11.59 11.90 12.35
N ILE A 79 11.17 11.80 11.10
CA ILE A 79 10.11 10.88 10.69
C ILE A 79 10.72 10.00 9.60
N VAL A 80 10.75 8.69 9.85
CA VAL A 80 11.31 7.71 8.92
C VAL A 80 10.20 6.75 8.53
N PRO A 81 9.46 7.02 7.44
CA PRO A 81 8.51 6.06 6.92
C PRO A 81 9.27 4.91 6.26
N ASN A 82 8.88 3.69 6.60
CA ASN A 82 9.41 2.49 5.97
C ASN A 82 8.26 1.60 5.54
N VAL A 83 8.35 1.08 4.31
CA VAL A 83 7.36 0.15 3.77
C VAL A 83 8.03 -1.18 3.49
N GLU A 84 7.45 -2.23 4.07
CA GLU A 84 7.91 -3.60 3.87
C GLU A 84 6.91 -4.37 3.00
N LEU A 85 7.42 -5.03 1.97
CA LEU A 85 6.64 -5.93 1.11
C LEU A 85 7.11 -7.36 1.38
N SER A 86 6.46 -8.00 2.36
CA SER A 86 6.78 -9.36 2.78
C SER A 86 6.34 -10.40 1.72
N PRO A 87 6.98 -11.59 1.66
CA PRO A 87 6.51 -12.72 0.84
C PRO A 87 5.06 -13.15 1.13
N LEU A 88 4.54 -12.78 2.31
CA LEU A 88 3.12 -12.98 2.66
C LEU A 88 2.16 -12.15 1.79
N CYS A 89 2.63 -11.04 1.21
CA CYS A 89 1.81 -10.16 0.38
C CYS A 89 1.60 -10.70 -1.04
N SER A 90 2.62 -11.33 -1.63
CA SER A 90 2.58 -11.90 -2.98
C SER A 90 3.73 -12.88 -3.19
N PRO A 91 3.54 -13.95 -3.99
CA PRO A 91 4.63 -14.86 -4.36
C PRO A 91 5.77 -14.19 -5.15
N ASN A 92 5.54 -12.97 -5.66
CA ASN A 92 6.57 -12.20 -6.36
C ASN A 92 7.60 -11.55 -5.42
N PHE A 93 7.28 -11.39 -4.14
CA PHE A 93 8.19 -10.78 -3.17
C PHE A 93 9.10 -11.83 -2.57
N ARG A 94 10.41 -11.59 -2.65
CA ARG A 94 11.43 -12.45 -2.06
C ARG A 94 11.79 -11.95 -0.65
N PRO A 95 12.07 -12.85 0.31
CA PRO A 95 12.68 -12.46 1.57
C PRO A 95 14.05 -11.84 1.32
N GLY A 96 14.36 -10.73 1.98
CA GLY A 96 15.63 -10.04 1.82
C GLY A 96 15.52 -8.54 2.08
N PRO A 97 16.54 -7.75 1.70
CA PRO A 97 16.47 -6.30 1.75
C PRO A 97 15.29 -5.79 0.89
N PRO A 98 14.76 -4.59 1.19
CA PRO A 98 13.64 -4.03 0.46
C PRO A 98 13.97 -3.94 -1.02
N GLY A 99 13.09 -4.52 -1.84
CA GLY A 99 13.20 -4.39 -3.30
C GLY A 99 12.94 -2.94 -3.75
N GLU A 100 13.26 -2.65 -5.01
CA GLU A 100 13.11 -1.31 -5.61
C GLU A 100 11.72 -0.70 -5.37
N GLN A 101 10.66 -1.49 -5.51
CA GLN A 101 9.28 -1.03 -5.28
C GLN A 101 9.04 -0.55 -3.84
N ALA A 102 9.55 -1.28 -2.84
CA ALA A 102 9.42 -0.90 -1.44
C ALA A 102 10.21 0.38 -1.15
N GLN A 103 11.39 0.52 -1.76
CA GLN A 103 12.24 1.70 -1.60
C GLN A 103 11.60 2.96 -2.20
N VAL A 104 11.08 2.87 -3.43
CA VAL A 104 10.38 3.98 -4.09
C VAL A 104 9.14 4.38 -3.32
N LEU A 105 8.36 3.41 -2.82
CA LEU A 105 7.17 3.70 -2.04
C LEU A 105 7.50 4.38 -0.70
N SER A 106 8.57 3.94 -0.03
CA SER A 106 9.05 4.57 1.21
C SER A 106 9.50 6.01 0.97
N GLN A 107 10.22 6.27 -0.12
CA GLN A 107 10.62 7.63 -0.50
C GLN A 107 9.41 8.51 -0.83
N ASN A 108 8.47 8.01 -1.63
CA ASN A 108 7.24 8.74 -1.95
C ASN A 108 6.43 9.08 -0.70
N MET A 109 6.37 8.18 0.29
CA MET A 109 5.75 8.45 1.58
C MET A 109 6.51 9.52 2.38
N ALA A 110 7.84 9.48 2.39
CA ALA A 110 8.66 10.51 3.02
C ALA A 110 8.40 11.89 2.40
N ASP A 111 8.37 11.98 1.07
CA ASP A 111 8.14 13.23 0.35
C ASP A 111 6.72 13.78 0.61
N LEU A 112 5.74 12.90 0.81
CA LEU A 112 4.34 13.28 1.05
C LEU A 112 4.10 13.75 2.49
N ILE A 113 4.89 13.25 3.44
CA ILE A 113 4.83 13.66 4.86
C ILE A 113 5.69 14.91 5.11
N ALA A 114 6.80 15.08 4.37
CA ALA A 114 7.69 16.24 4.49
C ALA A 114 7.12 17.52 3.85
N LYS A 115 5.99 17.42 3.14
CA LYS A 115 5.30 18.53 2.48
C LYS A 115 4.17 19.07 3.34
#